data_AF-A0A0G1ZZW5-F1
#
_entry.id   AF-A0A0G1ZZW5-F1
#
_cell.length_a   1.000
_cell.length_b   1.000
_cell.length_c   1.000
_cell.angle_alpha   90.00
_cell.angle_beta   90.00
_cell.angle_gamma   90.00
#
_symmetry.space_group_name_H-M   'P 1'
#
loop_
_entity.id
_entity.type
_entity.pdbx_description
1 polymer ?
#
loop_
_entity_poly.entity_id
_entity_poly.type
_entity_poly.pdbx_seq_one_letter_code
_entity_poly.pdbx_strand_id
1 'polypeptide(L)' 'MSGNTAGSNIVVGIGFLGAGLIFLTGNEVRGLTTAAGVWIVAALGMTVALELYNLAIFTALVTLAVLILFRFIERLIPRE' A
#
# COMPACT_ATOMS: atom_id res chain seq x y z
N MET A 1 -0.88 -29.21 9.90
CA MET A 1 -1.50 -28.04 9.23
C MET A 1 -1.68 -26.88 10.23
N SER A 2 -0.60 -26.36 10.84
CA SER A 2 -0.69 -25.31 11.90
C SER A 2 0.29 -24.14 11.68
N GLY A 3 0.79 -23.95 10.46
CA GLY A 3 1.95 -23.09 10.22
C GLY A 3 1.72 -21.74 9.53
N ASN A 4 0.49 -21.39 9.10
CA ASN A 4 0.31 -20.25 8.17
C ASN A 4 -0.76 -19.21 8.56
N THR A 5 -1.36 -19.31 9.75
CA THR A 5 -2.45 -18.41 10.19
C THR A 5 -1.96 -17.02 10.59
N ALA A 6 -0.68 -16.88 10.93
CA ALA A 6 -0.09 -15.59 11.29
C ALA A 6 -0.17 -14.62 10.10
N GLY A 7 0.20 -15.08 8.89
CA GLY A 7 0.09 -14.28 7.67
C GLY A 7 -1.36 -13.93 7.31
N SER A 8 -2.30 -14.86 7.46
CA SER A 8 -3.71 -14.59 7.14
C SER A 8 -4.33 -13.53 8.04
N ASN A 9 -4.02 -13.53 9.34
CA ASN A 9 -4.58 -12.57 10.29
C ASN A 9 -4.04 -11.16 10.05
N ILE A 10 -2.76 -11.05 9.68
CA ILE A 10 -2.12 -9.79 9.34
C ILE A 10 -2.79 -9.19 8.09
N VAL A 11 -2.92 -9.97 7.02
CA VAL A 11 -3.57 -9.55 5.76
C VAL A 11 -5.00 -9.05 6.00
N VAL A 12 -5.77 -9.76 6.82
CA VAL A 12 -7.15 -9.37 7.18
C VAL A 12 -7.18 -8.05 7.95
N GLY A 13 -6.32 -7.90 8.96
CA GLY A 13 -6.26 -6.67 9.77
C GLY A 13 -5.87 -5.44 8.94
N ILE A 14 -4.90 -5.58 8.03
CA ILE A 14 -4.48 -4.49 7.14
C ILE A 14 -5.57 -4.15 6.13
N GLY A 15 -6.28 -5.16 5.61
CA GLY A 15 -7.41 -4.94 4.70
C GLY A 15 -8.53 -4.11 5.36
N PHE A 16 -8.83 -4.38 6.64
CA PHE A 16 -9.78 -3.57 7.41
C PHE A 16 -9.30 -2.12 7.60
N LEU A 17 -8.03 -1.93 7.96
CA LEU A 17 -7.44 -0.59 8.11
C LEU A 17 -7.43 0.19 6.78
N GLY A 18 -7.11 -0.48 5.67
CA GLY A 18 -7.11 0.10 4.33
C GLY A 18 -8.51 0.53 3.88
N ALA A 19 -9.52 -0.31 4.09
CA ALA A 19 -10.91 0.04 3.79
C ALA A 19 -11.38 1.24 4.62
N GLY A 20 -10.99 1.31 5.89
CA GLY A 20 -11.28 2.42 6.79
C GLY A 20 -10.54 3.73 6.47
N LEU A 21 -9.70 3.77 5.43
CA LEU A 21 -9.05 5.01 4.96
C LEU A 21 -9.71 5.59 3.71
N ILE A 22 -10.60 4.83 3.06
CA ILE A 22 -11.26 5.22 1.81
C ILE A 22 -12.64 5.79 2.15
N PHE A 23 -12.86 7.07 1.85
CA PHE A 23 -14.14 7.73 2.10
C PHE A 23 -14.61 8.53 0.88
N LEU A 24 -15.91 8.49 0.63
CA LEU A 24 -16.55 9.29 -0.41
C LEU A 24 -17.07 10.59 0.23
N THR A 25 -16.64 11.74 -0.29
CA THR A 25 -17.18 13.05 0.10
C THR A 25 -17.80 13.70 -1.12
N GLY A 26 -19.13 13.77 -1.16
CA GLY A 26 -19.86 14.19 -2.36
C GLY A 26 -19.60 13.21 -3.52
N ASN A 27 -18.93 13.69 -4.57
CA ASN A 27 -18.56 12.89 -5.75
C ASN A 27 -17.05 12.64 -5.87
N GLU A 28 -16.27 12.92 -4.81
CA GLU A 28 -14.81 12.75 -4.77
C GLU A 28 -14.43 11.62 -3.80
N VAL A 29 -13.65 10.65 -4.26
CA VAL A 29 -13.08 9.58 -3.43
C VAL A 29 -11.77 10.08 -2.80
N ARG A 30 -11.71 10.10 -1.47
CA ARG A 30 -10.53 10.52 -0.70
C ARG A 30 -9.88 9.34 -0.01
N GLY A 31 -8.57 9.43 0.17
CA GLY A 31 -7.79 8.45 0.92
C GLY A 31 -7.44 7.16 0.18
N LEU A 32 -7.78 7.03 -1.11
CA LEU A 32 -7.43 5.88 -1.95
C LEU A 32 -5.90 5.61 -1.97
N THR A 33 -5.10 6.67 -2.20
CA THR A 33 -3.64 6.58 -2.24
C THR A 33 -3.05 6.23 -0.86
N THR A 34 -3.65 6.74 0.21
CA THR A 34 -3.24 6.44 1.59
C THR A 34 -3.53 4.99 1.95
N ALA A 35 -4.72 4.48 1.58
CA ALA A 35 -5.10 3.08 1.77
C ALA A 35 -4.17 2.13 1.02
N ALA A 36 -3.85 2.44 -0.25
CA ALA A 36 -2.87 1.68 -1.03
C ALA A 36 -1.48 1.73 -0.37
N GLY A 37 -1.06 2.87 0.16
CA GLY A 37 0.21 3.03 0.87
C GLY A 37 0.32 2.15 2.12
N VAL A 38 -0.73 2.08 2.94
CA VAL A 38 -0.77 1.20 4.13
C VAL A 38 -0.65 -0.26 3.73
N TRP A 39 -1.29 -0.66 2.64
CA TRP A 39 -1.20 -2.04 2.17
C TRP A 39 0.22 -2.40 1.73
N ILE A 40 0.87 -1.51 0.98
CA ILE A 40 2.23 -1.72 0.49
C ILE A 40 3.25 -1.76 1.63
N VAL A 41 3.17 -0.84 2.60
CA VAL A 41 4.09 -0.81 3.75
C VAL A 41 4.00 -2.09 4.57
N ALA A 42 2.79 -2.66 4.71
CA ALA A 42 2.63 -3.89 5.45
C ALA A 42 3.14 -5.12 4.69
N ALA A 43 2.94 -5.18 3.37
CA ALA A 43 3.59 -6.19 2.52
C ALA A 43 5.12 -6.11 2.62
N LEU A 44 5.67 -4.90 2.60
CA LEU A 44 7.10 -4.65 2.78
C LEU A 44 7.58 -5.15 4.15
N GLY A 45 6.88 -4.80 5.23
CA GLY A 45 7.19 -5.27 6.59
C GLY A 45 7.20 -6.80 6.71
N MET A 46 6.27 -7.49 6.04
CA MET A 46 6.27 -8.96 5.98
C MET A 46 7.49 -9.51 5.22
N THR A 47 7.87 -8.92 4.09
CA THR A 47 9.07 -9.37 3.36
C THR A 47 10.34 -9.20 4.19
N VAL A 48 10.45 -8.13 4.96
CA VAL A 48 11.58 -7.91 5.89
C VAL A 48 11.55 -8.91 7.05
N ALA A 49 10.37 -9.19 7.62
CA ALA A 49 10.20 -10.16 8.71
C ALA A 49 10.55 -11.60 8.31
N LEU A 50 10.47 -11.92 7.01
CA LEU A 50 10.83 -13.22 6.45
C LEU A 50 12.30 -13.27 5.95
N GLU A 51 13.13 -12.28 6.29
CA GLU A 51 14.54 -12.15 5.87
C GLU A 51 14.73 -12.06 4.33
N LEU A 52 13.67 -11.74 3.59
CA LEU A 52 13.68 -11.61 2.13
C LEU A 52 14.16 -10.22 1.69
N TYR A 53 15.36 -9.81 2.11
CA TYR A 53 15.87 -8.45 1.91
C TYR A 53 15.95 -8.03 0.44
N ASN A 54 16.31 -8.93 -0.46
CA ASN A 54 16.35 -8.63 -1.90
C ASN A 54 14.96 -8.28 -2.45
N LEU A 55 13.93 -9.03 -2.02
CA LEU A 55 12.54 -8.76 -2.39
C LEU A 55 12.03 -7.48 -1.74
N ALA A 56 12.40 -7.23 -0.49
CA ALA A 56 12.04 -6.00 0.24
C ALA A 56 12.61 -4.76 -0.46
N ILE A 57 13.89 -4.77 -0.82
CA ILE A 57 14.51 -3.63 -1.52
C ILE A 57 13.85 -3.42 -2.89
N PHE A 58 13.63 -4.50 -3.65
CA PHE A 58 12.98 -4.41 -4.96
C PHE A 58 11.56 -3.82 -4.87
N THR A 59 10.74 -4.33 -3.95
CA THR A 59 9.37 -3.85 -3.74
C THR A 59 9.32 -2.41 -3.23
N ALA A 60 10.24 -2.01 -2.35
CA ALA A 60 10.38 -0.62 -1.92
C ALA A 60 10.72 0.31 -3.10
N LEU A 61 11.68 -0.05 -3.96
CA LEU A 61 12.07 0.75 -5.11
C LEU A 61 10.92 0.92 -6.10
N VAL A 62 10.21 -0.16 -6.42
CA VAL A 62 9.03 -0.12 -7.31
C VAL A 62 7.94 0.77 -6.72
N THR A 63 7.69 0.66 -5.42
CA THR A 63 6.69 1.49 -4.73
C THR A 63 7.05 2.98 -4.81
N LEU A 64 8.31 3.33 -4.52
CA LEU A 64 8.77 4.71 -4.62
C LEU A 64 8.67 5.23 -6.06
N ALA A 65 9.05 4.42 -7.05
CA ALA A 65 8.93 4.79 -8.46
C ALA A 65 7.48 5.10 -8.83
N VAL A 66 6.52 4.26 -8.41
CA VAL A 66 5.09 4.49 -8.65
C VAL A 66 4.61 5.77 -7.96
N LEU A 67 4.95 5.98 -6.69
CA LEU A 67 4.53 7.18 -5.95
C LEU A 67 5.11 8.48 -6.56
N ILE A 68 6.38 8.45 -6.99
CA ILE A 68 7.03 9.58 -7.65
C ILE A 68 6.37 9.86 -9.00
N LEU A 69 6.12 8.81 -9.80
CA LEU A 69 5.48 8.93 -11.10
C LEU A 69 4.06 9.48 -10.96
N PHE A 70 3.29 8.99 -9.99
CA PHE A 70 1.94 9.47 -9.72
C PHE A 70 1.93 10.96 -9.37
N ARG A 71 2.86 11.40 -8.51
CA ARG A 71 3.04 12.82 -8.17
C ARG A 71 3.45 13.66 -9.38
N PHE A 72 4.23 13.10 -10.31
CA PHE A 72 4.64 13.79 -11.52
C PHE A 72 3.47 13.94 -12.50
N ILE A 73 2.69 12.87 -12.70
CA ILE A 73 1.49 12.87 -13.55
C ILE A 73 0.47 13.87 -13.00
N GLU A 74 0.23 13.89 -11.69
CA GLU A 74 -0.73 14.80 -11.07
C GLU A 74 -0.33 16.28 -11.24
N ARG A 75 0.96 16.57 -11.36
CA ARG A 75 1.46 17.92 -11.69
C ARG A 75 1.34 18.27 -13.17
N LEU A 76 1.34 17.26 -14.06
CA LEU A 76 1.19 17.47 -15.50
C LEU A 76 -0.25 17.71 -15.92
N ILE A 77 -1.23 17.25 -15.14
CA ILE A 77 -2.64 17.48 -15.41
C ILE A 77 -3.01 18.88 -14.91
N PRO A 78 -3.27 19.86 -15.80
CA PRO A 78 -3.81 21.16 -15.41
C PRO A 78 -5.23 20.92 -14.90
N ARG A 79 -5.50 21.29 -13.65
CA ARG A 79 -6.87 21.28 -13.12
C ARG A 79 -7.56 22.54 -13.64
N GLU A 80 -8.43 22.37 -14.63
CA GLU A 80 -9.37 23.38 -15.11
C GLU A 80 -10.54 23.56 -14.13
#